data_AF-A0A918UNU0-F1
#
_entry.id   AF-A0A918UNU0-F1
#
_cell.length_a   1.000
_cell.length_b   1.000
_cell.length_c   1.000
_cell.angle_alpha   90.00
_cell.angle_beta   90.00
_cell.angle_gamma   90.00
#
_symmetry.space_group_name_H-M   'P 1'
#
loop_
_entity.id
_entity.type
_entity.pdbx_description
1 polymer ?
#
loop_
_entity_poly.entity_id
_entity_poly.type
_entity_poly.pdbx_seq_one_letter_code
_entity_poly.pdbx_strand_id
1 'polypeptide(L)'
;MKLPRVLCRKCGRPIAAGPVAGRLSKGRPWRHDPIIERREPGALLVSCGGSLEIVDLPYGQMEIPTGGPDPASEDTAEEESLLFVI
;
A
#
# COMPACT_ATOMS: atom_id res chain seq x y z
N MET A 1 -8.84 -12.71 -1.55
CA MET A 1 -7.47 -12.46 -2.05
C MET A 1 -6.45 -13.23 -1.23
N LYS A 2 -5.38 -13.74 -1.83
CA LYS A 2 -4.29 -14.42 -1.14
C LYS A 2 -3.26 -13.39 -0.67
N LEU A 3 -3.01 -13.31 0.64
CA LEU A 3 -2.01 -12.39 1.20
C LEU A 3 -0.58 -12.89 0.88
N PRO A 4 0.37 -11.97 0.64
CA PRO A 4 1.76 -12.32 0.42
C PRO A 4 2.37 -12.82 1.73
N ARG A 5 3.34 -13.72 1.63
CA ARG A 5 4.10 -14.19 2.80
C ARG A 5 5.48 -13.55 2.79
N VAL A 6 5.88 -13.04 3.95
CA VAL A 6 7.20 -12.45 4.19
C VAL A 6 7.91 -13.25 5.27
N LEU A 7 9.25 -13.23 5.26
CA LEU A 7 10.03 -13.81 6.35
C LEU A 7 10.03 -12.86 7.55
N CYS A 8 9.61 -13.36 8.71
CA CYS A 8 9.72 -12.62 9.98
C CYS A 8 11.21 -12.45 10.33
N ARG A 9 11.68 -11.22 10.49
CA ARG A 9 13.10 -10.93 10.79
C ARG A 9 13.53 -11.42 12.17
N LYS A 10 12.58 -11.66 13.09
CA LYS A 10 12.86 -12.18 14.43
C LYS A 10 12.97 -13.70 14.50
N CYS A 11 12.02 -14.42 13.90
CA CYS A 11 11.91 -15.88 14.08
C CYS A 11 12.05 -16.69 12.78
N GLY A 12 12.26 -16.03 11.64
CA GLY A 12 12.46 -16.65 10.33
C GLY A 12 11.21 -17.27 9.70
N ARG A 13 10.05 -17.25 10.35
CA ARG A 13 8.83 -17.88 9.81
C ARG A 13 8.31 -17.13 8.58
N PRO A 14 7.80 -17.85 7.57
CA PRO A 14 7.01 -17.25 6.49
C PRO A 14 5.60 -16.92 6.97
N ILE A 15 5.33 -15.65 7.22
CA ILE A 15 4.08 -15.15 7.80
C ILE A 15 3.32 -14.32 6.77
N ALA A 16 2.00 -14.50 6.71
CA ALA A 16 1.14 -13.66 5.89
C ALA A 16 1.21 -12.21 6.38
N ALA A 17 1.37 -11.25 5.48
CA ALA A 17 1.38 -9.83 5.81
C ALA A 17 0.19 -9.13 5.16
N GLY A 18 -0.58 -8.38 5.96
CA GLY A 18 -1.67 -7.54 5.48
C GLY A 18 -1.18 -6.12 5.21
N PRO A 19 -1.78 -5.37 4.27
CA PRO A 19 -1.39 -3.99 3.99
C PRO A 19 -1.62 -3.07 5.19
N VAL A 20 -0.81 -2.02 5.31
CA VAL A 20 -1.02 -0.94 6.28
C VAL A 20 -1.86 0.16 5.64
N ALA A 21 -2.88 0.65 6.37
CA ALA A 21 -3.74 1.73 5.89
C ALA A 21 -2.91 2.96 5.47
N GLY A 22 -3.21 3.50 4.28
CA GLY A 22 -2.49 4.62 3.69
C GLY A 22 -1.08 4.30 3.15
N ARG A 23 -0.62 3.04 3.20
CA ARG A 23 0.69 2.61 2.68
C ARG A 23 0.61 1.22 2.04
N LEU A 24 0.08 1.13 0.83
CA LEU A 24 -0.14 -0.16 0.14
C LEU A 24 1.17 -0.94 -0.15
N SER A 25 2.29 -0.23 -0.29
CA SER A 25 3.63 -0.83 -0.41
C SER A 25 4.19 -1.38 0.91
N LYS A 26 3.49 -1.15 2.02
CA LYS A 26 3.87 -1.59 3.35
C LYS A 26 2.83 -2.56 3.93
N GLY A 27 3.31 -3.48 4.74
CA GLY A 27 2.48 -4.48 5.39
C GLY A 27 2.85 -4.71 6.84
N ARG A 28 1.97 -5.37 7.57
CA ARG A 28 2.20 -5.85 8.93
C ARG A 28 2.06 -7.38 8.94
N PRO A 29 3.08 -8.12 9.40
CA PRO A 29 2.97 -9.57 9.57
C PRO A 29 1.86 -9.89 10.56
N TRP A 30 1.08 -10.93 10.27
CA TRP A 30 0.07 -11.42 11.20
C TRP A 30 0.70 -11.87 12.53
N ARG A 31 -0.11 -11.82 13.59
CA ARG A 31 0.29 -12.36 14.90
C ARG A 31 0.63 -13.83 14.75
N HIS A 32 1.81 -14.21 15.21
CA HIS A 32 2.31 -15.57 15.17
C HIS A 32 3.20 -15.84 16.38
N ASP A 33 3.47 -17.11 16.63
CA ASP A 33 4.37 -17.55 17.70
C ASP A 33 5.79 -17.76 17.16
N PRO A 34 6.83 -17.52 17.99
CA PRO A 34 8.19 -17.87 17.65
C PRO A 34 8.33 -19.39 17.42
N ILE A 35 9.26 -19.82 16.58
CA ILE A 35 9.57 -21.25 16.42
C ILE A 35 10.26 -21.81 17.67
N ILE A 36 11.12 -21.00 18.27
CA ILE A 36 12.13 -21.43 19.26
C ILE A 36 11.58 -21.37 20.69
N GLU A 37 10.54 -20.57 20.93
CA GLU A 37 9.92 -20.46 22.25
C GLU A 37 8.78 -21.48 22.35
N ARG A 38 9.06 -22.57 23.06
CA ARG A 38 8.02 -23.54 23.45
C ARG A 38 7.18 -22.90 24.55
N ARG A 39 5.86 -22.85 24.37
CA ARG A 39 4.95 -22.30 25.38
C ARG A 39 4.94 -23.22 26.61
N GLU A 40 5.31 -22.69 27.76
CA GLU A 40 5.09 -23.37 29.04
C GLU A 40 3.59 -23.40 29.38
N PRO A 41 3.05 -24.51 29.91
CA PRO A 41 1.67 -24.58 30.37
C PRO A 41 1.39 -23.51 31.43
N GLY A 42 0.42 -22.63 31.16
CA GLY A 42 0.05 -21.52 32.06
C GLY A 42 0.84 -20.22 31.87
N ALA A 43 1.82 -20.17 30.96
CA ALA A 43 2.50 -18.94 30.61
C ALA A 43 1.60 -18.02 29.76
N LEU A 44 1.83 -16.70 29.88
CA LEU A 44 1.17 -15.70 29.04
C LEU A 44 1.48 -15.95 27.57
N LEU A 45 0.46 -15.84 26.71
CA LEU A 45 0.62 -15.96 25.27
C LEU A 45 1.37 -14.73 24.72
N VAL A 46 2.68 -14.82 24.62
CA VAL A 46 3.49 -13.75 24.00
C VAL A 46 3.62 -14.04 22.51
N SER A 47 2.92 -13.24 21.69
CA SER A 47 3.15 -13.27 20.23
C SER A 47 4.60 -12.87 19.93
N CYS A 48 5.17 -13.40 18.85
CA CYS A 48 6.45 -12.96 18.36
C CYS A 48 6.44 -11.44 18.14
N GLY A 49 7.40 -10.72 18.74
CA GLY A 49 7.50 -9.27 18.59
C GLY A 49 7.67 -8.81 17.13
N GLY A 50 8.12 -9.70 16.24
CA GLY A 50 8.21 -9.42 14.80
C GLY A 50 6.86 -9.17 14.13
N SER A 51 5.74 -9.58 14.74
CA SER A 51 4.39 -9.23 14.28
C SER A 51 4.07 -7.73 14.38
N LEU A 52 4.87 -6.96 15.12
CA LEU A 52 4.70 -5.51 15.24
C LEU A 52 5.53 -4.73 14.21
N GLU A 53 6.35 -5.41 13.41
CA GLU A 53 7.16 -4.76 12.38
C GLU A 53 6.31 -4.34 11.18
N ILE A 54 6.74 -3.26 10.52
CA ILE A 54 6.22 -2.87 9.21
C ILE A 54 7.23 -3.38 8.18
N VAL A 55 6.74 -4.18 7.23
CA VAL A 55 7.54 -4.81 6.17
C VAL A 55 7.17 -4.22 4.81
N ASP A 56 8.05 -4.39 3.84
CA ASP A 56 7.73 -4.12 2.44
C ASP A 56 6.85 -5.24 1.88
N LEU A 57 5.81 -4.84 1.13
CA LEU A 57 4.99 -5.77 0.35
C LEU A 57 5.36 -5.67 -1.12
N PRO A 58 5.20 -6.77 -1.89
CA PRO A 58 5.45 -6.76 -3.33
C PRO A 58 4.39 -5.97 -4.14
N TYR A 59 3.49 -5.25 -3.46
CA TYR A 59 2.44 -4.47 -4.11
C TYR A 59 2.90 -3.02 -4.27
N GLY A 60 3.09 -2.58 -5.52
CA GLY A 60 3.25 -1.17 -5.83
C GLY A 60 1.93 -0.41 -5.66
N GLN A 61 2.01 0.90 -5.39
CA GLN A 61 0.87 1.79 -5.63
C GLN A 61 0.64 1.87 -7.14
N MET A 62 -0.60 1.67 -7.59
CA MET A 62 -0.93 1.87 -9.00
C MET A 62 -0.77 3.36 -9.31
N GLU A 63 0.12 3.69 -10.25
CA GLU A 63 0.27 5.05 -10.76
C GLU A 63 -0.91 5.37 -11.67
N ILE A 64 -1.67 6.41 -11.34
CA ILE A 64 -2.74 6.91 -12.21
C ILE A 64 -2.13 8.04 -13.05
N PRO A 65 -2.04 7.89 -14.38
CA PRO A 65 -1.55 8.97 -15.23
C PRO A 65 -2.52 10.15 -15.15
N THR A 66 -2.05 11.28 -14.64
CA THR A 66 -2.83 12.52 -14.47
C THR A 66 -2.84 13.42 -15.70
N GLY A 67 -2.27 12.98 -16.83
CA GLY A 67 -2.17 13.75 -18.08
C GLY A 67 -3.40 13.67 -19.01
N GLY A 68 -4.61 13.57 -18.46
CA GLY A 68 -5.84 13.70 -19.27
C GLY A 68 -6.14 15.17 -19.57
N PRO A 69 -6.81 15.50 -20.70
CA PRO A 69 -7.15 16.89 -21.02
C PRO A 69 -7.96 17.53 -19.90
N ASP A 70 -7.56 18.73 -19.50
CA ASP A 70 -8.21 19.52 -18.47
C ASP A 70 -9.62 19.92 -18.99
N PRO A 71 -10.72 19.51 -18.34
CA PRO A 71 -12.07 19.84 -18.83
C PRO A 71 -12.40 21.34 -18.76
N ALA A 72 -11.50 22.17 -18.24
CA ALA A 72 -11.70 23.61 -18.07
C ALA A 72 -11.24 24.48 -19.26
N SER A 73 -10.65 23.92 -20.31
CA SER A 73 -10.33 24.68 -21.54
C SER A 73 -11.47 24.58 -22.56
N GLU A 74 -12.62 25.17 -22.24
CA GLU A 74 -13.62 25.53 -23.25
C GLU A 74 -13.19 26.84 -23.92
N ASP A 75 -13.01 26.79 -25.24
CA ASP A 75 -12.66 27.88 -26.14
C ASP A 75 -13.43 29.16 -25.83
N THR A 76 -12.72 30.23 -25.49
CA THR A 76 -13.28 31.58 -25.46
C THR A 76 -12.68 32.43 -26.58
N ALA A 77 -13.59 32.88 -27.45
CA ALA A 77 -13.56 34.10 -28.25
C ALA A 77 -12.66 34.15 -29.49
N GLU A 78 -13.30 34.11 -30.67
CA GLU A 78 -13.03 35.06 -31.77
C GLU A 78 -14.37 35.44 -32.45
N GLU A 79 -15.15 36.32 -31.80
CA GLU A 79 -16.05 37.24 -32.50
C GLU A 79 -15.36 38.60 -32.60
N GLU A 80 -14.70 38.89 -33.72
CA GLU A 80 -14.31 40.22 -34.26
C GLU A 80 -13.49 39.91 -35.52
N SER A 81 -13.69 40.44 -36.72
CA SER A 81 -14.38 41.64 -37.18
C SER A 81 -14.71 41.47 -38.67
N LEU A 82 -15.97 41.54 -39.07
CA LEU A 82 -16.34 41.87 -40.45
C LEU A 82 -16.80 43.32 -40.47
N LEU A 83 -15.84 44.23 -40.41
CA LEU A 83 -16.06 45.63 -40.74
C LEU A 83 -14.90 46.13 -41.61
N PHE A 84 -15.29 46.61 -42.79
CA PHE A 84 -14.58 47.42 -43.80
C PHE A 84 -14.08 46.74 -45.11
N VAL A 85 -14.87 46.99 -46.17
CA VAL A 85 -14.54 47.59 -47.51
C VAL A 85 -13.48 46.85 -48.34
N ILE A 86 -13.76 46.40 -49.59
CA ILE A 86 -14.02 47.17 -50.83
C ILE A 86 -15.08 46.46 -51.70
#